data_AF-A0A9P5U3X3-F1
#
_entry.id   AF-A0A9P5U3X3-F1
#
_cell.length_a   1.000
_cell.length_b   1.000
_cell.length_c   1.000
_cell.angle_alpha   90.00
_cell.angle_beta   90.00
_cell.angle_gamma   90.00
#
_symmetry.space_group_name_H-M   'P 1'
#
loop_
_entity.id
_entity.type
_entity.pdbx_description
1 polymer ?
#
loop_
_entity_poly.entity_id
_entity_poly.type
_entity_poly.pdbx_seq_one_letter_code
_entity_poly.pdbx_strand_id
1 'polypeptide(L)'
;VLTYDIACQYCKYLHQRFKEPPFKELDIGDIVDMIVLLVPKLHLEGHMSDCKYKFSLNYTCGCARVDGEGIERAWPEAKRMGGSTKEMNHGHRHEVLTSWFNKWNFSKMLSMRKSLGRY
;
A
#
# COMPACT_ATOMS: atom_id res chain seq x y z
N VAL A 1 -2.53 -2.50 -11.27
CA VAL A 1 -1.42 -1.67 -10.75
C VAL A 1 -1.32 -1.90 -9.25
N LEU A 2 -0.12 -2.20 -8.74
CA LEU A 2 0.19 -2.33 -7.31
C LEU A 2 1.35 -1.39 -6.98
N THR A 3 1.28 -0.70 -5.84
CA THR A 3 2.35 0.17 -5.35
C THR A 3 3.03 -0.44 -4.14
N TYR A 4 4.37 -0.41 -4.12
CA TYR A 4 5.18 -0.86 -3.00
C TYR A 4 6.50 -0.09 -2.96
N ASP A 5 6.98 0.28 -1.78
CA ASP A 5 8.12 1.18 -1.59
C ASP A 5 9.34 0.68 -2.35
N ILE A 6 9.62 -0.62 -2.27
CA ILE A 6 10.74 -1.25 -2.96
C ILE A 6 10.29 -2.08 -4.18
N ALA A 7 9.20 -1.70 -4.84
CA ALA A 7 8.69 -2.38 -6.03
C ALA A 7 9.78 -2.63 -7.09
N CYS A 8 10.71 -1.68 -7.29
CA CYS A 8 11.82 -1.80 -8.24
C CYS A 8 12.85 -2.89 -7.90
N GLN A 9 12.93 -3.28 -6.63
CA GLN A 9 13.76 -4.39 -6.19
C GLN A 9 12.96 -5.69 -6.22
N TYR A 10 11.70 -5.62 -5.78
CA TYR A 10 10.82 -6.78 -5.68
C TYR A 10 10.49 -7.39 -7.05
N CYS A 11 10.29 -6.55 -8.07
CA CYS A 11 9.90 -7.00 -9.41
C CYS A 11 10.93 -7.92 -10.07
N LYS A 12 12.23 -7.82 -9.70
CA LYS A 12 13.33 -8.56 -10.33
C LYS A 12 13.14 -10.08 -10.28
N TYR A 13 12.53 -10.58 -9.21
CA TYR A 13 12.32 -12.01 -8.99
C TYR A 13 10.82 -12.35 -8.83
N LEU A 14 9.91 -11.45 -9.22
CA LEU A 14 8.48 -11.67 -9.07
C LEU A 14 8.05 -12.96 -9.78
N HIS A 15 8.28 -13.06 -11.09
CA HIS A 15 7.94 -14.24 -11.88
C HIS A 15 8.61 -15.52 -11.38
N GLN A 16 9.88 -15.44 -10.97
CA GLN A 16 10.58 -16.60 -10.44
C GLN A 16 9.92 -17.13 -9.17
N ARG A 17 9.56 -16.25 -8.23
CA ARG A 17 8.89 -16.65 -6.98
C ARG A 17 7.57 -17.36 -7.24
N PHE A 18 6.79 -16.94 -8.24
CA PHE A 18 5.54 -17.60 -8.59
C PHE A 18 5.72 -18.91 -9.37
N LYS A 19 6.94 -19.19 -9.86
CA LYS A 19 7.30 -20.49 -10.46
C LYS A 19 7.85 -21.49 -9.44
N GLU A 20 8.12 -21.05 -8.21
CA GLU A 20 8.68 -21.85 -7.12
C GLU A 20 7.61 -22.14 -6.04
N PRO A 21 7.72 -23.26 -5.29
CA PRO A 21 6.85 -23.52 -4.15
C PRO A 21 6.94 -22.41 -3.07
N PRO A 22 5.85 -22.08 -2.36
CA PRO A 22 4.53 -22.71 -2.43
C PRO A 22 3.63 -22.17 -3.57
N PHE A 23 4.07 -21.15 -4.30
CA PHE A 23 3.21 -20.42 -5.23
C PHE A 23 3.01 -21.12 -6.58
N LYS A 24 3.94 -22.02 -6.94
CA LYS A 24 3.84 -22.82 -8.17
C LYS A 24 2.51 -23.56 -8.31
N GLU A 25 1.93 -24.03 -7.20
CA GLU A 25 0.68 -24.80 -7.18
C GLU A 25 -0.56 -23.94 -7.47
N LEU A 26 -0.44 -22.61 -7.40
CA LEU A 26 -1.56 -21.70 -7.64
C LEU A 26 -1.89 -21.55 -9.13
N ASP A 27 -0.93 -21.85 -10.03
CA ASP A 27 -1.08 -21.73 -11.48
C ASP A 27 -1.61 -20.36 -11.96
N ILE A 28 -1.02 -19.29 -11.42
CA ILE A 28 -1.44 -17.89 -11.65
C ILE A 28 -0.43 -17.07 -12.45
N GLY A 29 0.38 -17.72 -13.30
CA GLY A 29 1.39 -17.05 -14.12
C GLY A 29 0.81 -15.89 -14.95
N ASP A 30 -0.33 -16.13 -15.59
CA ASP A 30 -1.04 -15.13 -16.39
C ASP A 30 -1.46 -13.91 -15.59
N ILE A 31 -1.84 -14.09 -14.31
CA ILE A 31 -2.19 -12.97 -13.42
C ILE A 31 -0.93 -12.18 -13.07
N VAL A 32 0.18 -12.87 -12.77
CA VAL A 32 1.47 -12.25 -12.45
C VAL A 32 1.96 -11.39 -13.61
N ASP A 33 1.76 -11.83 -14.86
CA ASP A 33 2.10 -11.08 -16.07
C ASP A 33 1.31 -9.78 -16.23
N MET A 34 0.10 -9.70 -15.66
CA MET A 34 -0.72 -8.48 -15.67
C MET A 34 -0.36 -7.50 -14.55
N ILE A 35 0.51 -7.87 -13.61
CA ILE A 35 0.87 -7.01 -12.48
C ILE A 35 1.82 -5.90 -12.93
N VAL A 36 1.31 -4.68 -12.91
CA VAL A 36 2.13 -3.46 -13.01
C VAL A 36 2.54 -3.01 -11.61
N LEU A 37 3.84 -3.14 -11.29
CA LEU A 37 4.43 -2.70 -10.02
C LEU A 37 5.00 -1.28 -10.16
N LEU A 38 4.64 -0.39 -9.23
CA LEU A 38 5.11 1.00 -9.18
C LEU A 38 5.55 1.36 -7.75
N VAL A 39 6.23 2.49 -7.60
CA VAL A 39 6.64 3.02 -6.29
C VAL A 39 5.75 4.23 -5.93
N PRO A 40 5.24 4.32 -4.69
CA PRO A 40 4.54 5.52 -4.21
C PRO A 40 5.36 6.80 -4.39
N LYS A 41 4.70 7.94 -4.62
CA LYS A 41 5.37 9.17 -5.08
C LYS A 41 6.38 9.73 -4.07
N LEU A 42 6.10 9.64 -2.77
CA LEU A 42 6.98 10.12 -1.72
C LEU A 42 8.25 9.27 -1.68
N HIS A 43 8.09 7.94 -1.72
CA HIS A 43 9.22 6.99 -1.69
C HIS A 43 10.06 7.03 -2.96
N LEU A 44 9.43 7.28 -4.11
CA LEU A 44 10.11 7.33 -5.40
C LEU A 44 11.25 8.38 -5.42
N GLU A 45 11.15 9.44 -4.61
CA GLU A 45 12.20 10.45 -4.51
C GLU A 45 13.51 9.93 -3.92
N GLY A 46 13.43 8.93 -3.03
CA GLY A 46 14.59 8.25 -2.43
C GLY A 46 15.25 7.22 -3.35
N HIS A 47 14.69 6.98 -4.54
CA HIS A 47 15.22 5.99 -5.48
C HIS A 47 16.16 6.62 -6.52
N MET A 48 16.97 5.78 -7.15
CA MET A 48 17.87 6.19 -8.25
C MET A 48 17.09 6.78 -9.44
N SER A 49 17.76 7.62 -10.23
CA SER A 49 17.17 8.35 -11.37
C SER A 49 16.34 7.47 -12.30
N ASP A 50 16.86 6.31 -12.70
CA ASP A 50 16.16 5.35 -13.57
C ASP A 50 14.81 4.91 -13.01
N CYS A 51 14.73 4.73 -11.69
CA CYS A 51 13.52 4.29 -11.01
C CYS A 51 12.43 5.36 -11.11
N LYS A 52 12.81 6.65 -10.99
CA LYS A 52 11.90 7.81 -11.05
C LYS A 52 11.11 7.89 -12.36
N TYR A 53 11.60 7.26 -13.42
CA TYR A 53 10.87 7.15 -14.68
C TYR A 53 10.15 5.80 -14.79
N LYS A 54 10.86 4.69 -14.57
CA LYS A 54 10.35 3.32 -14.79
C LYS A 54 9.22 2.90 -13.85
N PHE A 55 9.22 3.40 -12.61
CA PHE A 55 8.26 3.01 -11.57
C PHE A 55 7.32 4.15 -11.17
N SER A 56 7.22 5.18 -12.01
CA SER A 56 6.42 6.36 -11.73
C SER A 56 4.94 6.14 -11.99
N LEU A 57 4.12 6.46 -10.99
CA LEU A 57 2.67 6.59 -11.13
C LEU A 57 2.27 7.64 -12.17
N ASN A 58 3.08 8.69 -12.37
CA ASN A 58 2.75 9.77 -13.31
C ASN A 58 2.95 9.37 -14.78
N TYR A 59 3.79 8.38 -15.04
CA TYR A 59 4.12 7.92 -16.39
C TYR A 59 3.47 6.58 -16.75
N THR A 60 2.56 6.09 -15.91
CA THR A 60 1.91 4.79 -16.10
C THR A 60 0.41 4.93 -16.34
N CYS A 61 -0.08 4.35 -17.42
CA CYS A 61 -1.50 4.37 -17.77
C CYS A 61 -2.35 3.67 -16.69
N GLY A 62 -3.58 4.15 -16.48
CA GLY A 62 -4.52 3.56 -15.52
C GLY A 62 -4.28 3.93 -14.05
N CYS A 63 -3.29 4.77 -13.73
CA CYS A 63 -3.01 5.20 -12.36
C CYS A 63 -3.80 6.45 -11.92
N ALA A 64 -4.48 7.13 -12.85
CA ALA A 64 -5.13 8.42 -12.60
C ALA A 64 -4.16 9.41 -11.89
N ARG A 65 -4.63 10.17 -10.90
CA ARG A 65 -3.79 11.09 -10.10
C ARG A 65 -3.56 10.62 -8.66
N VAL A 66 -3.52 9.31 -8.42
CA VAL A 66 -3.19 8.77 -7.09
C VAL A 66 -1.70 8.97 -6.80
N ASP A 67 -1.32 8.97 -5.51
CA ASP A 67 0.08 9.03 -5.08
C ASP A 67 0.62 7.70 -4.53
N GLY A 68 -0.25 6.72 -4.26
CA GLY A 68 0.15 5.42 -3.71
C GLY A 68 0.42 5.42 -2.20
N GLU A 69 0.30 6.57 -1.51
CA GLU A 69 0.70 6.74 -0.10
C GLU A 69 -0.42 6.42 0.90
N GLY A 70 -1.62 6.07 0.41
CA GLY A 70 -2.83 6.03 1.22
C GLY A 70 -2.78 5.10 2.44
N ILE A 71 -2.01 4.01 2.36
CA ILE A 71 -1.83 3.05 3.45
C ILE A 71 -0.96 3.62 4.59
N GLU A 72 -0.04 4.53 4.27
CA GLU A 72 0.95 5.08 5.20
C GLU A 72 0.52 6.40 5.85
N ARG A 73 -0.44 7.10 5.25
CA ARG A 73 -0.95 8.37 5.80
C ARG A 73 -1.50 8.25 7.22
N ALA A 74 -1.87 7.05 7.66
CA ALA A 74 -2.35 6.78 9.01
C ALA A 74 -1.20 6.58 10.03
N TRP A 75 0.03 6.36 9.58
CA TRP A 75 1.15 5.97 10.43
C TRP A 75 1.51 6.97 11.53
N PRO A 76 1.53 8.30 11.29
CA PRO A 76 1.81 9.24 12.37
C PRO A 76 0.83 9.08 13.53
N GLU A 77 -0.44 8.85 13.22
CA GLU A 77 -1.49 8.71 14.21
C GLU A 77 -1.50 7.32 14.85
N ALA A 78 -1.25 6.27 14.07
CA ALA A 78 -1.07 4.92 14.58
C ALA A 78 0.11 4.82 15.55
N LYS A 79 1.19 5.57 15.30
CA LYS A 79 2.37 5.64 16.19
C LYS A 79 2.01 6.24 17.55
N ARG A 80 1.15 7.27 17.57
CA ARG A 80 0.60 7.84 18.82
C ARG A 80 -0.22 6.80 19.59
N MET A 81 -1.05 6.03 18.89
CA MET A 81 -1.80 4.94 19.50
C MET A 81 -0.88 3.88 20.11
N GLY A 82 0.22 3.53 19.43
CA GLY A 82 1.23 2.62 19.95
C GLY A 82 1.80 3.07 21.30
N GLY A 83 2.10 4.35 21.46
CA GLY A 83 2.52 4.92 22.75
C GLY A 83 1.43 4.88 23.82
N SER A 84 0.20 5.24 23.48
CA SER A 84 -0.93 5.28 24.42
C SER A 84 -1.40 3.90 24.90
N THR A 85 -1.13 2.85 24.12
CA THR A 85 -1.60 1.48 24.40
C THR A 85 -0.50 0.58 24.97
N LYS A 86 0.70 1.12 25.24
CA LYS A 86 1.88 0.33 25.61
C LYS A 86 1.74 -0.42 26.95
N GLU A 87 1.01 0.16 27.91
CA GLU A 87 0.80 -0.42 29.25
C GLU A 87 -0.51 -1.24 29.34
N MET A 88 -1.29 -1.32 28.26
CA MET A 88 -2.51 -2.11 28.25
C MET A 88 -2.18 -3.60 28.21
N ASN A 89 -3.01 -4.44 28.82
CA ASN A 89 -2.92 -5.87 28.64
C ASN A 89 -3.12 -6.25 27.15
N HIS A 90 -2.69 -7.45 26.77
CA HIS A 90 -2.69 -7.90 25.39
C HIS A 90 -4.07 -7.77 24.71
N GLY A 91 -5.14 -8.30 25.33
CA GLY A 91 -6.48 -8.25 24.77
C GLY A 91 -7.00 -6.83 24.58
N HIS A 92 -6.89 -6.01 25.63
CA HIS A 92 -7.34 -4.61 25.60
C HIS A 92 -6.56 -3.78 24.57
N ARG A 93 -5.25 -4.00 24.44
CA ARG A 93 -4.43 -3.36 23.40
C ARG A 93 -4.94 -3.70 22.00
N HIS A 94 -5.24 -4.98 21.74
CA HIS A 94 -5.79 -5.42 20.47
C HIS A 94 -7.14 -4.78 20.16
N GLU A 95 -8.05 -4.72 21.12
CA GLU A 95 -9.37 -4.09 20.96
C GLU A 95 -9.26 -2.60 20.68
N VAL A 96 -8.43 -1.87 21.42
CA VAL A 96 -8.24 -0.42 21.26
C VAL A 96 -7.64 -0.10 19.89
N LEU A 97 -6.59 -0.82 19.47
CA LEU A 97 -5.99 -0.62 18.15
C LEU A 97 -6.99 -0.94 17.03
N THR A 98 -7.74 -2.04 17.15
CA THR A 98 -8.75 -2.44 16.16
C THR A 98 -9.86 -1.40 16.04
N SER A 99 -10.39 -0.93 17.17
CA SER A 99 -11.40 0.14 17.22
C SER A 99 -10.90 1.41 16.55
N TRP A 100 -9.64 1.78 16.81
CA TRP A 100 -9.01 2.94 16.19
C TRP A 100 -8.87 2.81 14.66
N PHE A 101 -8.38 1.67 14.16
CA PHE A 101 -8.28 1.43 12.71
C PHE A 101 -9.67 1.42 12.04
N ASN A 102 -10.69 0.86 12.71
CA ASN A 102 -12.08 0.90 12.23
C ASN A 102 -12.61 2.33 12.13
N LYS A 103 -12.35 3.17 13.14
CA LYS A 103 -12.70 4.60 13.11
C LYS A 103 -11.98 5.32 11.96
N TRP A 104 -10.70 5.03 11.72
CA TRP A 104 -9.95 5.61 10.60
C TRP A 104 -10.58 5.22 9.24
N ASN A 105 -10.91 3.95 9.05
CA ASN A 105 -11.56 3.45 7.85
C ASN A 105 -12.95 4.09 7.64
N PHE A 106 -13.75 4.20 8.69
CA PHE A 106 -15.05 4.87 8.65
C PHE A 106 -14.93 6.36 8.30
N SER A 107 -13.93 7.05 8.85
CA SER A 107 -13.68 8.48 8.54
C SER A 107 -13.30 8.69 7.07
N LYS A 108 -12.51 7.77 6.49
CA LYS A 108 -12.20 7.77 5.05
C LYS A 108 -13.47 7.57 4.22
N MET A 109 -14.30 6.58 4.57
CA MET A 109 -15.60 6.32 3.93
C MET A 109 -16.50 7.57 3.89
N LEU A 110 -16.68 8.23 5.03
CA LEU A 110 -17.46 9.46 5.11
C LEU A 110 -16.88 10.61 4.26
N SER A 111 -15.55 10.69 4.19
CA SER A 111 -14.87 11.72 3.40
C SER A 111 -15.00 11.47 1.89
N MET A 112 -14.98 10.20 1.44
CA MET A 112 -15.20 9.86 0.03
C MET A 112 -16.57 10.31 -0.46
N ARG A 113 -17.63 10.18 0.35
CA ARG A 113 -18.97 10.67 0.02
C ARG A 113 -18.96 12.17 -0.34
N LYS A 114 -18.21 13.00 0.41
CA LYS A 114 -18.14 14.45 0.16
C LYS A 114 -17.49 14.78 -1.18
N SER A 115 -16.54 13.96 -1.62
CA SER A 115 -15.82 14.14 -2.89
C SER A 115 -16.61 13.61 -4.09
N LEU A 116 -17.46 12.59 -3.89
CA LEU A 116 -18.23 11.94 -4.95
C LEU A 116 -19.64 12.55 -5.17
N GLY A 117 -20.25 13.16 -4.14
CA GLY A 117 -21.57 13.79 -4.23
C GLY A 117 -21.60 15.21 -4.80
N ARG A 118 -20.59 15.60 -5.60
CA ARG A 118 -20.46 16.94 -6.21
C ARG A 118 -20.77 16.96 -7.71
N TYR A 119 -21.56 16.01 -8.19
CA TYR A 119 -22.13 15.99 -9.54
C TYR A 119 -23.66 15.99 -9.42
#